data_AF-A0A850KJJ9-F1
#
_entry.id   AF-A0A850KJJ9-F1
#
_cell.length_a   1.000
_cell.length_b   1.000
_cell.length_c   1.000
_cell.angle_alpha   90.00
_cell.angle_beta   90.00
_cell.angle_gamma   90.00
#
_symmetry.space_group_name_H-M   'P 1'
#
loop_
_entity.id
_entity.type
_entity.pdbx_description
1 polymer ?
#
loop_
_entity_poly.entity_id
_entity_poly.type
_entity_poly.pdbx_seq_one_letter_code
_entity_poly.pdbx_strand_id
1 'polypeptide(L)'
;MGNSSQIIENKSQLVDYIASGSKPKSDWRIGTEHEKFAFCTKSLKTLPYEGEKSVRALLEDMSRFDEWTPVYEAGNIIALKGTDGSSVTLEPGGQVELSGAPLENIHQT
;
A
#
# COMPACT_ATOMS: atom_id res chain seq x y z
N MET A 1 -5.13 7.86 21.79
CA MET A 1 -6.20 8.83 21.50
C MET A 1 -7.30 8.07 20.78
N GLY A 2 -8.53 8.13 21.29
CA GLY A 2 -9.60 7.18 20.97
C GLY A 2 -9.98 7.15 19.50
N ASN A 3 -10.10 5.94 18.96
CA ASN A 3 -10.72 5.68 17.66
C ASN A 3 -12.23 5.88 17.82
N SER A 4 -12.70 7.12 17.74
CA SER A 4 -14.13 7.43 17.68
C SER A 4 -14.59 7.28 16.24
N SER A 5 -14.78 6.04 15.79
CA SER A 5 -15.52 5.77 14.57
C SER A 5 -16.92 6.37 14.73
N GLN A 6 -17.26 7.36 13.91
CA GLN A 6 -18.56 8.01 13.93
C GLN A 6 -19.64 6.95 13.68
N ILE A 7 -20.66 6.89 14.54
CA ILE A 7 -21.79 5.98 14.31
C ILE A 7 -22.54 6.49 13.06
N ILE A 8 -22.82 5.57 12.14
CA ILE A 8 -23.65 5.86 10.97
C ILE A 8 -25.10 5.84 11.45
N GLU A 9 -25.73 7.00 11.44
CA GLU A 9 -27.11 7.23 11.87
C GLU A 9 -28.09 7.08 10.70
N ASN A 10 -27.63 7.33 9.47
CA ASN A 10 -28.46 7.26 8.27
C ASN A 10 -27.67 7.00 6.99
N LYS A 11 -28.38 6.63 5.92
CA LYS A 11 -27.80 6.34 4.60
C LYS A 11 -27.12 7.56 3.96
N SER A 12 -27.61 8.78 4.18
CA SER A 12 -27.04 9.99 3.59
C SER A 12 -25.58 10.19 3.97
N GLN A 13 -25.18 9.86 5.20
CA GLN A 13 -23.78 9.99 5.62
C GLN A 13 -22.82 9.18 4.73
N LEU A 14 -23.24 7.99 4.28
CA LEU A 14 -22.44 7.16 3.37
C LEU A 14 -22.41 7.74 1.95
N VAL A 15 -23.54 8.27 1.48
CA VAL A 15 -23.64 8.93 0.16
C VAL A 15 -22.78 10.18 0.11
N ASP A 16 -22.86 11.01 1.15
CA ASP A 16 -22.13 12.27 1.25
C ASP A 16 -20.62 12.03 1.36
N TYR A 17 -20.20 10.98 2.07
CA TYR A 17 -18.79 10.55 2.12
C TYR A 17 -18.26 10.23 0.72
N ILE A 18 -18.98 9.44 -0.07
CA ILE A 18 -18.58 9.13 -1.45
C ILE A 18 -18.61 10.39 -2.33
N ALA A 19 -19.66 11.20 -2.21
CA ALA A 19 -19.82 12.43 -2.98
C ALA A 19 -18.68 13.44 -2.73
N SER A 20 -18.14 13.47 -1.50
CA SER A 20 -17.00 14.32 -1.12
C SER A 20 -15.71 14.03 -1.90
N GLY A 21 -15.61 12.85 -2.56
CA GLY A 21 -14.50 12.50 -3.44
C GLY A 21 -14.54 13.16 -4.82
N SER A 22 -15.62 13.88 -5.17
CA SER A 22 -15.77 14.54 -6.46
C SER A 22 -14.78 15.70 -6.60
N LYS A 23 -14.01 15.71 -7.70
CA LYS A 23 -12.97 16.71 -7.97
C LYS A 23 -13.15 17.37 -9.34
N PRO A 24 -12.84 18.67 -9.49
CA PRO A 24 -12.80 19.32 -10.80
C PRO A 24 -11.72 18.69 -11.67
N LYS A 25 -11.84 18.85 -13.00
CA LYS A 25 -10.91 18.23 -13.97
C LYS A 25 -9.43 18.61 -13.75
N SER A 26 -9.16 19.81 -13.22
CA SER A 26 -7.80 20.27 -12.86
C SER A 26 -7.13 19.41 -11.78
N ASP A 27 -7.93 18.76 -10.95
CA ASP A 27 -7.48 18.03 -9.77
C ASP A 27 -7.56 16.52 -9.99
N TRP A 28 -7.89 16.08 -11.21
CA TRP A 28 -7.83 14.68 -11.59
C TRP A 28 -6.38 14.21 -11.58
N ARG A 29 -6.17 12.99 -11.11
CA ARG A 29 -4.88 12.32 -10.99
C ARG A 29 -5.01 10.85 -11.40
N ILE A 30 -3.88 10.22 -11.68
CA ILE A 30 -3.75 8.81 -12.04
C ILE A 30 -3.04 8.11 -10.88
N GLY A 31 -3.71 7.16 -10.24
CA GLY A 31 -3.08 6.19 -9.35
C GLY A 31 -2.89 4.88 -10.11
N THR A 32 -1.73 4.25 -9.98
CA THR A 32 -1.44 2.95 -10.58
C THR A 32 -1.06 1.97 -9.48
N GLU A 33 -1.67 0.78 -9.52
CA GLU A 33 -1.35 -0.32 -8.63
C GLU A 33 -0.88 -1.52 -9.45
N HIS A 34 0.11 -2.23 -8.95
CA HIS A 34 0.54 -3.47 -9.57
C HIS A 34 1.07 -4.46 -8.55
N GLU A 35 0.75 -5.73 -8.73
CA GLU A 35 1.21 -6.83 -7.88
C GLU A 35 2.34 -7.61 -8.55
N LYS A 36 3.27 -8.10 -7.74
CA LYS A 36 4.44 -8.86 -8.21
C LYS A 36 4.60 -10.13 -7.40
N PHE A 37 4.77 -11.26 -8.09
CA PHE A 37 5.14 -12.52 -7.46
C PHE A 37 6.65 -12.56 -7.23
N ALA A 38 7.08 -12.32 -5.99
CA ALA A 38 8.47 -12.53 -5.62
C ALA A 38 8.75 -14.03 -5.41
N PHE A 39 9.83 -14.53 -6.01
CA PHE A 39 10.19 -15.95 -5.94
C PHE A 39 11.71 -16.15 -5.85
N CYS A 40 12.12 -17.28 -5.29
CA CYS A 40 13.51 -17.68 -5.24
C CYS A 40 13.92 -18.30 -6.58
N THR A 41 14.88 -17.68 -7.29
CA THR A 41 15.30 -18.13 -8.63
C THR A 41 15.92 -19.52 -8.67
N LYS A 42 16.47 -20.03 -7.55
CA LYS A 42 17.04 -21.38 -7.48
C LYS A 42 15.98 -22.48 -7.33
N SER A 43 14.91 -22.21 -6.58
CA SER A 43 13.87 -23.21 -6.28
C SER A 43 12.56 -22.99 -7.05
N LEU A 44 12.41 -21.81 -7.67
CA LEU A 44 11.19 -21.32 -8.33
C LEU A 44 9.96 -21.27 -7.42
N LYS A 45 10.16 -21.35 -6.11
CA LYS A 45 9.11 -21.19 -5.10
C LYS A 45 8.92 -19.72 -4.79
N THR A 46 7.68 -19.33 -4.50
CA THR A 46 7.35 -18.01 -3.95
C THR A 46 8.10 -17.76 -2.64
N LEU A 47 8.29 -16.49 -2.30
CA LEU A 47 8.91 -16.14 -1.02
C LEU A 47 7.95 -16.51 0.14
N PRO A 48 8.44 -17.21 1.18
CA PRO A 48 7.71 -17.27 2.45
C PRO A 48 7.66 -15.89 3.10
N TYR A 49 6.77 -15.71 4.09
CA TYR A 49 6.74 -14.45 4.85
C TYR A 49 8.05 -14.19 5.60
N GLU A 50 8.61 -15.22 6.24
CA GLU A 50 9.81 -15.12 7.09
C GLU A 50 10.98 -16.00 6.62
N GLY A 51 12.17 -15.74 7.14
CA GLY A 51 13.42 -16.43 6.79
C GLY A 51 14.40 -15.54 6.02
N GLU A 52 15.59 -16.06 5.71
CA GLU A 52 16.67 -15.30 5.04
C GLU A 52 16.26 -14.73 3.68
N LYS A 53 15.45 -15.48 2.92
CA LYS A 53 14.88 -15.05 1.63
C LYS A 53 13.37 -15.05 1.73
N SER A 54 12.82 -13.92 2.13
CA SER A 54 11.43 -13.81 2.53
C SER A 54 10.84 -12.44 2.20
N VAL A 55 9.52 -12.33 2.26
CA VAL A 55 8.81 -11.05 2.12
C VAL A 55 9.23 -10.07 3.21
N ARG A 56 9.38 -10.55 4.46
CA ARG A 56 9.86 -9.74 5.57
C ARG A 56 11.25 -9.16 5.29
N ALA A 57 12.19 -9.98 4.85
CA ALA A 57 13.55 -9.54 4.52
C ALA A 57 13.53 -8.47 3.41
N LEU A 58 12.69 -8.66 2.39
CA LEU A 58 12.51 -7.66 1.31
C LEU A 58 11.98 -6.32 1.85
N LEU A 59 10.94 -6.33 2.70
CA LEU A 59 10.37 -5.11 3.27
C LEU A 59 11.35 -4.42 4.23
N GLU A 60 12.06 -5.18 5.06
CA GLU A 60 13.09 -4.66 5.96
C GLU A 60 14.23 -4.01 5.16
N ASP A 61 14.69 -4.64 4.07
CA ASP A 61 15.72 -4.08 3.21
C ASP A 61 15.25 -2.78 2.51
N MET A 62 14.00 -2.74 2.03
CA MET A 62 13.41 -1.53 1.45
C MET A 62 13.22 -0.41 2.48
N SER A 63 12.93 -0.74 3.74
CA SER A 63 12.76 0.26 4.82
C SER A 63 14.06 0.99 5.21
N ARG A 64 15.20 0.59 4.65
CA ARG A 64 16.50 1.27 4.84
C ARG A 64 16.62 2.56 4.05
N PHE A 65 15.76 2.78 3.06
CA PHE A 65 15.69 4.02 2.30
C PHE A 65 14.79 5.00 3.04
N ASP A 66 15.25 6.25 3.22
CA ASP A 66 14.61 7.25 4.07
C ASP A 66 13.19 7.63 3.61
N GLU A 67 12.84 7.33 2.36
CA GLU A 67 11.52 7.57 1.77
C GLU A 67 10.44 6.62 2.30
N TRP A 68 10.82 5.50 2.92
CA TRP A 68 9.91 4.45 3.36
C TRP A 68 9.81 4.35 4.88
N THR A 69 8.58 4.46 5.40
CA THR A 69 8.28 4.20 6.81
C THR A 69 7.59 2.84 6.98
N PRO A 70 8.11 1.92 7.81
CA PRO A 70 7.52 0.60 8.00
C PRO A 70 6.20 0.66 8.78
N VAL A 71 5.26 -0.20 8.37
CA VAL A 71 3.97 -0.42 9.03
C VAL A 71 3.95 -1.83 9.60
N TYR A 72 3.60 -1.92 10.89
CA TYR A 72 3.59 -3.18 11.62
C TYR A 72 2.18 -3.58 12.04
N GLU A 73 1.88 -4.87 11.93
CA GLU A 73 0.71 -5.51 12.52
C GLU A 73 1.16 -6.73 13.33
N ALA A 74 0.72 -6.84 14.59
CA ALA A 74 1.12 -7.92 15.48
C ALA A 74 2.66 -8.15 15.58
N GLY A 75 3.46 -7.09 15.43
CA GLY A 75 4.93 -7.14 15.45
C GLY A 75 5.59 -7.55 14.12
N ASN A 76 4.80 -7.80 13.09
CA ASN A 76 5.25 -8.17 11.74
C ASN A 76 5.19 -6.95 10.83
N ILE A 77 6.26 -6.69 10.07
CA ILE A 77 6.22 -5.68 9.01
C ILE A 77 5.31 -6.18 7.88
N ILE A 78 4.29 -5.40 7.53
CA ILE A 78 3.27 -5.80 6.54
C ILE A 78 3.13 -4.82 5.39
N ALA A 79 3.69 -3.61 5.54
CA ALA A 79 3.65 -2.60 4.50
C ALA A 79 4.75 -1.55 4.73
N LEU A 80 4.99 -0.74 3.71
CA LEU A 80 5.79 0.49 3.77
C LEU A 80 4.92 1.65 3.29
N LYS A 81 5.07 2.82 3.92
CA LYS A 81 4.46 4.08 3.46
C LYS A 81 5.54 4.99 2.88
N GLY A 82 5.32 5.44 1.65
CA GLY A 82 6.13 6.42 0.97
C GLY A 82 5.80 7.84 1.45
N THR A 83 6.81 8.70 1.48
CA THR A 83 6.63 10.14 1.82
C THR A 83 5.79 10.91 0.80
N ASP A 84 5.69 10.40 -0.43
CA ASP A 84 4.92 10.96 -1.55
C ASP A 84 3.44 10.50 -1.57
N GLY A 85 3.04 9.68 -0.60
CA GLY A 85 1.69 9.10 -0.53
C GLY A 85 1.56 7.74 -1.22
N SER A 86 2.63 7.17 -1.76
CA SER A 86 2.67 5.77 -2.21
C SER A 86 2.72 4.78 -1.05
N SER A 87 2.46 3.51 -1.33
CA SER A 87 2.63 2.42 -0.36
C SER A 87 3.09 1.13 -1.02
N VAL A 88 3.82 0.32 -0.25
CA VAL A 88 4.09 -1.08 -0.60
C VAL A 88 3.32 -1.95 0.38
N THR A 89 2.50 -2.86 -0.12
CA THR A 89 1.55 -3.67 0.64
C THR A 89 1.69 -5.15 0.27
N LEU A 90 1.09 -6.01 1.10
CA LEU A 90 1.06 -7.45 0.88
C LEU A 90 -0.36 -7.94 0.62
N GLU A 91 -0.51 -8.70 -0.45
CA GLU A 91 -1.74 -9.44 -0.73
C GLU A 91 -1.72 -10.82 -0.02
N PRO A 92 -2.88 -11.50 0.11
CA PRO A 92 -2.98 -12.74 0.88
C PRO A 92 -2.03 -13.88 0.45
N GLY A 93 -1.56 -13.87 -0.79
CA GLY A 93 -0.60 -14.85 -1.32
C GLY A 93 0.88 -14.44 -1.16
N GLY A 94 1.17 -13.32 -0.51
CA GLY A 94 2.51 -12.75 -0.36
C GLY A 94 3.00 -12.00 -1.60
N GLN A 95 2.12 -11.66 -2.54
CA GLN A 95 2.45 -10.73 -3.62
C GLN A 95 2.79 -9.37 -3.01
N VAL A 96 3.81 -8.74 -3.59
CA VAL A 96 4.20 -7.40 -3.20
C VAL A 96 3.53 -6.42 -4.14
N GLU A 97 2.65 -5.60 -3.59
CA GLU A 97 1.95 -4.55 -4.30
C GLU A 97 2.68 -3.22 -4.13
N LEU A 98 2.68 -2.41 -5.20
CA LEU A 98 2.97 -0.98 -5.09
C LEU A 98 1.69 -0.24 -5.44
N SER A 99 1.17 0.54 -4.51
CA SER A 99 0.15 1.56 -4.77
C SER A 99 0.86 2.90 -4.94
N GLY A 100 0.91 3.40 -6.18
CA GLY A 100 1.64 4.62 -6.52
C GLY A 100 0.97 5.89 -6.02
N ALA A 101 1.75 6.96 -5.89
CA ALA A 101 1.21 8.29 -5.60
C ALA A 101 0.19 8.74 -6.67
N PRO A 102 -0.76 9.64 -6.35
CA PRO A 102 -1.67 10.22 -7.33
C PRO A 102 -0.93 11.22 -8.25
N LEU A 103 -0.70 10.85 -9.51
CA LEU A 103 0.13 11.58 -10.47
C LEU A 103 -0.67 12.33 -11.53
N GLU A 104 -0.08 13.32 -12.19
CA GLU A 104 -0.76 14.17 -13.19
C GLU A 104 -0.84 13.51 -14.55
N ASN A 105 0.13 12.68 -14.90
CA ASN A 105 0.18 12.02 -16.20
C ASN A 105 0.92 10.67 -16.11
N ILE A 106 0.75 9.86 -17.17
CA ILE A 106 1.27 8.49 -17.22
C ILE A 106 2.80 8.39 -17.30
N HIS A 107 3.52 9.47 -17.62
CA HIS A 107 4.99 9.43 -17.69
C HIS A 107 5.65 9.57 -16.31
N GLN A 108 4.86 9.80 -15.26
CA GLN A 108 5.34 9.94 -13.89
C GLN A 108 5.30 8.62 -13.10
N THR A 109 4.71 7.56 -13.65
CA THR A 109 4.66 6.23 -13.01
C THR A 109 5.75 5.29 -13.51
#